data_AF-A0A1H1IL21-F1
#
_entry.id   AF-A0A1H1IL21-F1
#
_cell.length_a   1.000
_cell.length_b   1.000
_cell.length_c   1.000
_cell.angle_alpha   90.00
_cell.angle_beta   90.00
_cell.angle_gamma   90.00
#
_symmetry.space_group_name_H-M   'P 1'
#
loop_
_entity.id
_entity.type
_entity.pdbx_description
1 polymer ?
#
loop_
_entity_poly.entity_id
_entity_poly.type
_entity_poly.pdbx_seq_one_letter_code
_entity_poly.pdbx_strand_id
1 'polypeptide(L)'
;MSIAENASLAANLSKSIIQSYDEMELPTKIYVPFVLGPAFLILLGTVVAAIVLDAFLLVRLLIPVFGLLIFASALGYPRLAVDSRRIEMENRFHLFVIHMTILSTTNIDRMEVLRKLAAEEEYGELAREFQRVVDLVDIWHMSLGEACRRRASEVPSESVSDLLERMAYTLGAGQGLDDFLLQEQEVLIDKYSTAYRQSLSNLDVLKDLYLAMIISMTFALVFAVVLPLLTGNDPTLTVALVIVLFLFVQLGFTFVIKAIVPDDPIWYLEDGYRTFRKKLLLISTVVGVALSMIFIVVMTLIFFELIPGSEHVPIRAIPLLMYMPIATSPLLIPGFVFWYHERQVFNRDREFPNFIRALGASESAKQSTTTEVLSSLRKKDFGPLTDSIDDLYRRLNMRLSTEESWRYFTGDVGSFLIQKFSEMYLVGRDMGGSPKKLGELISKNMSEIVNLREERKQQTTTLIGVIYGITAASSFAFFIGLELAIMMSGFDIATQGAAEVGPNVGAQLIHTEQYDILMLRYLIILVLIFNAFISSMVIRVSDGGHFGNSYIHFTALLWLGAITGAITQRLIDALIVVDL
;
A
#
# COMPACT_ATOMS: atom_id res chain seq x y z
N MET A 1 22.80 -22.32 1.51
CA MET A 1 22.08 -22.30 2.80
C MET A 1 21.98 -23.73 3.31
N SER A 2 22.63 -24.00 4.44
CA SER A 2 22.80 -25.36 4.97
C SER A 2 21.49 -25.87 5.58
N ILE A 3 21.19 -27.16 5.44
CA ILE A 3 20.02 -27.83 6.07
C ILE A 3 19.97 -27.56 7.59
N ALA A 4 21.12 -27.37 8.24
CA ALA A 4 21.21 -27.05 9.66
C ALA A 4 20.72 -25.62 10.00
N GLU A 5 20.84 -24.68 9.08
CA GLU A 5 20.42 -23.28 9.21
C GLU A 5 18.90 -23.15 9.05
N ASN A 6 18.31 -23.94 8.14
CA ASN A 6 16.85 -24.03 8.00
C ASN A 6 16.20 -24.73 9.20
N ALA A 7 16.88 -25.73 9.79
CA ALA A 7 16.40 -26.42 10.97
C ALA A 7 16.44 -25.54 12.24
N SER A 8 17.48 -24.71 12.40
CA SER A 8 17.56 -23.76 13.51
C SER A 8 16.56 -22.61 13.37
N LEU A 9 16.34 -22.12 12.15
CA LEU A 9 15.27 -21.15 11.84
C LEU A 9 13.89 -21.71 12.12
N ALA A 10 13.60 -22.94 11.69
CA ALA A 10 12.32 -23.61 11.96
C ALA A 10 12.11 -23.86 13.46
N ALA A 11 13.16 -24.27 14.19
CA ALA A 11 13.12 -24.45 15.64
C ALA A 11 12.86 -23.12 16.37
N ASN A 12 13.54 -22.04 15.99
CA ASN A 12 13.34 -20.71 16.55
C ASN A 12 11.95 -20.16 16.25
N LEU A 13 11.46 -20.33 15.01
CA LEU A 13 10.10 -19.98 14.62
C LEU A 13 9.06 -20.77 15.44
N SER A 14 9.24 -22.09 15.58
CA SER A 14 8.32 -22.93 16.36
C SER A 14 8.30 -22.54 17.83
N LYS A 15 9.47 -22.29 18.44
CA LYS A 15 9.59 -21.89 19.84
C LYS A 15 8.98 -20.52 20.09
N SER A 16 9.20 -19.57 19.19
CA SER A 16 8.59 -18.24 19.34
C SER A 16 7.09 -18.29 19.10
N ILE A 17 6.60 -19.11 18.15
CA ILE A 17 5.15 -19.29 17.94
C ILE A 17 4.52 -19.84 19.23
N ILE A 18 5.13 -20.87 19.84
CA ILE A 18 4.65 -21.45 21.10
C ILE A 18 4.66 -20.40 22.21
N GLN A 19 5.73 -19.61 22.35
CA GLN A 19 5.81 -18.54 23.35
C GLN A 19 4.75 -17.46 23.13
N SER A 20 4.43 -17.11 21.88
CA SER A 20 3.35 -16.18 21.55
C SER A 20 1.97 -16.69 21.99
N TYR A 21 1.78 -18.01 22.14
CA TYR A 21 0.55 -18.55 22.72
C TYR A 21 0.40 -18.26 24.21
N ASP A 22 1.50 -18.12 24.94
CA ASP A 22 1.49 -17.84 26.38
C ASP A 22 1.35 -16.34 26.67
N GLU A 23 1.71 -15.46 25.71
CA GLU A 23 1.65 -14.00 25.83
C GLU A 23 0.33 -13.38 25.32
N MET A 24 -0.59 -14.20 24.78
CA MET A 24 -1.91 -13.77 24.32
C MET A 24 -2.88 -13.48 25.47
N GLU A 25 -3.79 -12.54 25.24
CA GLU A 25 -4.89 -12.23 26.16
C GLU A 25 -5.88 -13.41 26.32
N LEU A 26 -6.02 -14.24 25.27
CA LEU A 26 -6.86 -15.43 25.28
C LEU A 26 -6.06 -16.68 25.70
N PRO A 27 -6.50 -17.43 26.74
CA PRO A 27 -5.83 -18.66 27.14
C PRO A 27 -5.74 -19.67 25.99
N THR A 28 -4.56 -20.26 25.77
CA THR A 28 -4.27 -21.27 24.74
C THR A 28 -5.29 -22.42 24.71
N LYS A 29 -5.81 -22.79 25.88
CA LYS A 29 -6.82 -23.85 26.07
C LYS A 29 -8.17 -23.54 25.40
N ILE A 30 -8.49 -22.26 25.18
CA ILE A 30 -9.71 -21.81 24.51
C ILE A 30 -9.44 -21.60 23.01
N TYR A 31 -8.29 -21.02 22.68
CA TYR A 31 -7.94 -20.68 21.30
C TYR A 31 -7.84 -21.92 20.38
N VAL A 32 -7.18 -22.97 20.85
CA VAL A 32 -6.98 -24.20 20.05
C VAL A 32 -8.30 -24.86 19.61
N PRO A 33 -9.27 -25.16 20.51
CA PRO A 33 -10.51 -25.78 20.08
C PRO A 33 -11.48 -24.83 19.35
N PHE A 34 -11.52 -23.54 19.69
CA PHE A 34 -12.51 -22.62 19.12
C PHE A 34 -12.08 -21.90 17.83
N VAL A 35 -10.77 -21.78 17.56
CA VAL A 35 -10.26 -21.07 16.38
C VAL A 35 -9.54 -22.03 15.43
N LEU A 36 -8.54 -22.76 15.93
CA LEU A 36 -7.76 -23.71 15.11
C LEU A 36 -8.60 -24.90 14.64
N GLY A 37 -9.48 -25.44 15.49
CA GLY A 37 -10.38 -26.54 15.15
C GLY A 37 -11.29 -26.23 13.95
N PRO A 38 -12.13 -25.18 14.00
CA PRO A 38 -12.97 -24.78 12.88
C PRO A 38 -12.17 -24.39 11.63
N ALA A 39 -11.02 -23.72 11.77
CA ALA A 39 -10.17 -23.38 10.62
C ALA A 39 -9.65 -24.63 9.89
N PHE A 40 -9.27 -25.67 10.64
CA PHE A 40 -8.88 -26.96 10.07
C PHE A 40 -10.04 -27.66 9.36
N LEU A 41 -11.24 -27.60 9.93
CA LEU A 41 -12.45 -28.14 9.29
C LEU A 41 -12.80 -27.38 8.00
N ILE A 42 -12.62 -26.06 7.95
CA ILE A 42 -12.80 -25.25 6.75
C ILE A 42 -11.80 -25.65 5.67
N LEU A 43 -10.52 -25.86 6.02
CA LEU A 43 -9.51 -26.37 5.09
C LEU A 43 -9.93 -27.74 4.50
N LEU A 44 -10.37 -28.68 5.33
CA LEU A 44 -10.86 -29.96 4.84
C LEU A 44 -12.10 -29.79 3.95
N GLY A 45 -13.01 -28.90 4.33
CA GLY A 45 -14.20 -28.58 3.55
C GLY A 45 -13.88 -27.99 2.18
N THR A 46 -12.87 -27.12 2.06
CA THR A 46 -12.46 -26.54 0.77
C THR A 46 -11.79 -27.57 -0.12
N VAL A 47 -10.99 -28.49 0.44
CA VAL A 47 -10.42 -29.62 -0.32
C VAL A 47 -11.52 -30.52 -0.87
N VAL A 48 -12.55 -30.82 -0.06
CA VAL A 48 -13.70 -31.62 -0.52
C VAL A 48 -14.54 -30.86 -1.56
N ALA A 49 -14.79 -29.57 -1.35
CA ALA A 49 -15.52 -28.72 -2.30
C ALA A 49 -14.81 -28.63 -3.65
N ALA A 50 -13.47 -28.56 -3.65
CA ALA A 50 -12.68 -28.62 -4.86
C ALA A 50 -12.85 -29.95 -5.61
N ILE A 51 -13.11 -31.07 -4.91
CA ILE A 51 -13.33 -32.35 -5.59
C ILE A 51 -14.76 -32.43 -6.15
N VAL A 52 -15.75 -31.92 -5.42
CA VAL A 52 -17.19 -32.07 -5.73
C VAL A 52 -17.73 -31.03 -6.72
N LEU A 53 -17.21 -29.81 -6.72
CA LEU A 53 -17.69 -28.75 -7.60
C LEU A 53 -17.21 -28.95 -9.04
N ASP A 54 -18.15 -29.02 -9.97
CA ASP A 54 -17.88 -29.04 -11.41
C ASP A 54 -17.67 -27.61 -11.90
N ALA A 55 -16.50 -27.06 -11.59
CA ALA A 55 -16.10 -25.69 -11.91
C ALA A 55 -14.87 -25.68 -12.81
N PHE A 56 -14.62 -24.55 -13.47
CA PHE A 56 -13.43 -24.33 -14.28
C PHE A 56 -12.15 -24.66 -13.50
N LEU A 57 -11.17 -25.29 -14.15
CA LEU A 57 -9.98 -25.88 -13.50
C LEU A 57 -9.26 -24.92 -12.55
N LEU A 58 -9.17 -23.65 -12.92
CA LEU A 58 -8.52 -22.61 -12.12
C LEU A 58 -9.30 -22.33 -10.81
N VAL A 59 -10.63 -22.34 -10.85
CA VAL A 59 -11.49 -22.20 -9.66
C VAL A 59 -11.30 -23.41 -8.74
N ARG A 60 -11.23 -24.61 -9.31
CA ARG A 60 -11.01 -25.86 -8.58
C ARG A 60 -9.69 -25.86 -7.81
N LEU A 61 -8.65 -25.27 -8.39
CA LEU A 61 -7.30 -25.21 -7.79
C LEU A 61 -7.18 -24.09 -6.73
N LEU A 62 -7.93 -22.99 -6.89
CA LEU A 62 -7.92 -21.89 -5.91
C LEU A 62 -8.65 -22.22 -4.60
N ILE A 63 -9.73 -23.02 -4.63
CA ILE A 63 -10.55 -23.31 -3.45
C ILE A 63 -9.73 -23.93 -2.29
N PRO A 64 -8.88 -24.95 -2.50
CA PRO A 64 -8.03 -25.51 -1.45
C PRO A 64 -6.98 -24.52 -0.96
N VAL A 65 -6.44 -23.70 -1.84
CA VAL A 65 -5.44 -22.66 -1.50
C VAL A 65 -6.06 -21.64 -0.53
N PHE A 66 -7.32 -21.24 -0.75
CA PHE A 66 -8.03 -20.37 0.20
C PHE A 66 -8.23 -21.03 1.58
N GLY A 67 -8.58 -22.31 1.63
CA GLY A 67 -8.67 -23.04 2.91
C GLY A 67 -7.33 -23.15 3.63
N LEU A 68 -6.26 -23.37 2.88
CA LEU A 68 -4.89 -23.43 3.41
C LEU A 68 -4.48 -22.07 3.98
N LEU A 69 -4.81 -20.97 3.28
CA LEU A 69 -4.56 -19.63 3.77
C LEU A 69 -5.31 -19.35 5.07
N ILE A 70 -6.59 -19.69 5.17
CA ILE A 70 -7.39 -19.50 6.40
C ILE A 70 -6.75 -20.25 7.58
N PHE A 71 -6.36 -21.51 7.37
CA PHE A 71 -5.72 -22.31 8.42
C PHE A 71 -4.34 -21.78 8.81
N ALA A 72 -3.51 -21.42 7.82
CA ALA A 72 -2.19 -20.83 8.07
C ALA A 72 -2.29 -19.48 8.81
N SER A 73 -3.27 -18.65 8.46
CA SER A 73 -3.56 -17.40 9.17
C SER A 73 -4.01 -17.65 10.61
N ALA A 74 -4.87 -18.64 10.87
CA ALA A 74 -5.27 -19.01 12.23
C ALA A 74 -4.09 -19.50 13.08
N LEU A 75 -3.16 -20.27 12.48
CA LEU A 75 -1.97 -20.74 13.19
C LEU A 75 -1.00 -19.59 13.53
N GLY A 76 -0.85 -18.62 12.62
CA GLY A 76 0.06 -17.48 12.78
C GLY A 76 -0.53 -16.27 13.53
N TYR A 77 -1.85 -16.20 13.70
CA TYR A 77 -2.55 -15.08 14.34
C TYR A 77 -2.02 -14.73 15.74
N PRO A 78 -1.69 -15.68 16.63
CA PRO A 78 -1.12 -15.39 17.94
C PRO A 78 0.14 -14.54 17.90
N ARG A 79 1.04 -14.91 16.99
CA ARG A 79 2.26 -14.17 16.76
C ARG A 79 1.95 -12.79 16.21
N LEU A 80 1.03 -12.68 15.26
CA LEU A 80 0.59 -11.41 14.71
C LEU A 80 -0.05 -10.49 15.79
N ALA A 81 -0.76 -11.05 16.77
CA ALA A 81 -1.41 -10.30 17.85
C ALA A 81 -0.42 -9.82 18.94
N VAL A 82 0.61 -10.61 19.26
CA VAL A 82 1.69 -10.16 20.16
C VAL A 82 2.58 -9.14 19.46
N ASP A 83 2.93 -9.41 18.20
CA ASP A 83 3.73 -8.48 17.37
C ASP A 83 2.95 -7.19 17.07
N SER A 84 1.61 -7.17 17.05
CA SER A 84 0.86 -5.97 16.70
C SER A 84 1.04 -4.83 17.71
N ARG A 85 1.11 -5.12 19.02
CA ARG A 85 1.37 -4.08 20.04
C ARG A 85 2.74 -3.46 19.87
N ARG A 86 3.76 -4.30 19.63
CA ARG A 86 5.12 -3.85 19.34
C ARG A 86 5.17 -3.00 18.06
N ILE A 87 4.57 -3.47 16.98
CA ILE A 87 4.53 -2.78 15.68
C ILE A 87 3.81 -1.43 15.81
N GLU A 88 2.68 -1.37 16.51
CA GLU A 88 1.94 -0.12 16.72
C GLU A 88 2.78 0.92 17.45
N MET A 89 3.50 0.50 18.51
CA MET A 89 4.41 1.38 19.24
C MET A 89 5.55 1.88 18.36
N GLU A 90 6.27 0.98 17.67
CA GLU A 90 7.40 1.36 16.81
C GLU A 90 6.97 2.32 15.69
N ASN A 91 5.81 2.08 15.06
CA ASN A 91 5.30 2.91 13.97
C ASN A 91 5.02 4.37 14.40
N ARG A 92 4.59 4.59 15.65
CA ARG A 92 4.25 5.93 16.17
C ARG A 92 5.32 6.54 17.07
N PHE A 93 6.38 5.80 17.39
CA PHE A 93 7.39 6.17 18.37
C PHE A 93 8.05 7.52 18.08
N HIS A 94 8.45 7.77 16.83
CA HIS A 94 9.10 9.01 16.43
C HIS A 94 8.21 10.25 16.67
N LEU A 95 6.92 10.18 16.32
CA LEU A 95 5.96 11.27 16.56
C LEU A 95 5.68 11.47 18.05
N PHE A 96 5.63 10.38 18.82
CA PHE A 96 5.44 10.43 20.26
C PHE A 96 6.58 11.16 20.96
N VAL A 97 7.83 10.81 20.62
CA VAL A 97 9.02 11.46 21.19
C VAL A 97 9.08 12.93 20.77
N ILE A 98 8.78 13.27 19.51
CA ILE A 98 8.70 14.68 19.09
C ILE A 98 7.68 15.46 19.93
N HIS A 99 6.47 14.91 20.14
CA HIS A 99 5.45 15.56 20.95
C HIS A 99 5.91 15.73 22.39
N MET A 100 6.53 14.70 22.97
CA MET A 100 7.10 14.75 24.31
C MET A 100 8.19 15.83 24.43
N THR A 101 9.08 15.96 23.44
CA THR A 101 10.08 17.02 23.39
C THR A 101 9.44 18.40 23.26
N ILE A 102 8.40 18.53 22.42
CA ILE A 102 7.68 19.80 22.27
C ILE A 102 7.09 20.24 23.62
N LEU A 103 6.40 19.33 24.32
CA LEU A 103 5.82 19.61 25.62
C LEU A 103 6.87 19.88 26.70
N SER A 104 7.99 19.14 26.70
CA SER A 104 9.06 19.35 27.68
C SER A 104 9.78 20.68 27.52
N THR A 105 9.81 21.25 26.31
CA THR A 105 10.38 22.60 26.09
C THR A 105 9.48 23.75 26.56
N THR A 106 8.27 23.44 27.02
CA THR A 106 7.36 24.41 27.67
C THR A 106 7.66 24.53 29.17
N ASN A 107 7.03 25.46 29.86
CA ASN A 107 7.30 25.70 31.29
C ASN A 107 6.44 24.84 32.23
N ILE A 108 6.06 23.64 31.79
CA ILE A 108 5.21 22.71 32.56
C ILE A 108 6.05 21.66 33.28
N ASP A 109 5.49 21.12 34.37
CA ASP A 109 6.14 20.05 35.11
C ASP A 109 6.24 18.76 34.27
N ARG A 110 7.35 18.03 34.45
CA ARG A 110 7.64 16.77 33.75
C ARG A 110 6.54 15.70 33.91
N MET A 111 5.85 15.65 35.06
CA MET A 111 4.73 14.72 35.23
C MET A 111 3.52 15.15 34.41
N GLU A 112 3.31 16.47 34.25
CA GLU A 112 2.22 16.98 33.42
C GLU A 112 2.45 16.68 31.94
N VAL A 113 3.71 16.74 31.46
CA VAL A 113 4.09 16.26 30.11
C VAL A 113 3.65 14.80 29.92
N LEU A 114 4.00 13.93 30.86
CA LEU A 114 3.68 12.49 30.78
C LEU A 114 2.19 12.22 30.86
N ARG A 115 1.45 12.92 31.74
CA ARG A 115 -0.01 12.82 31.84
C ARG A 115 -0.71 13.22 30.55
N LYS A 116 -0.26 14.30 29.90
CA LYS A 116 -0.84 14.74 28.63
C LYS A 116 -0.63 13.73 27.52
N LEU A 117 0.56 13.15 27.42
CA LEU A 117 0.85 12.10 26.43
C LEU A 117 0.09 10.81 26.72
N ALA A 118 -0.09 10.46 27.99
CA ALA A 118 -0.84 9.28 28.41
C ALA A 118 -2.35 9.41 28.14
N ALA A 119 -2.88 10.64 28.14
CA ALA A 119 -4.27 10.94 27.82
C ALA A 119 -4.56 10.99 26.31
N GLU A 120 -3.54 11.02 25.47
CA GLU A 120 -3.67 11.15 24.02
C GLU A 120 -3.94 9.78 23.38
N GLU A 121 -5.23 9.44 23.22
CA GLU A 121 -5.69 8.15 22.70
C GLU A 121 -5.14 7.86 21.29
N GLU A 122 -4.81 8.89 20.52
CA GLU A 122 -4.23 8.76 19.19
C GLU A 122 -2.86 8.06 19.16
N TYR A 123 -2.16 7.93 20.29
CA TYR A 123 -0.91 7.16 20.37
C TYR A 123 -1.11 5.69 20.74
N GLY A 124 -2.34 5.25 21.04
CA GLY A 124 -2.69 3.84 21.21
C GLY A 124 -1.91 3.15 22.34
N GLU A 125 -1.14 2.10 22.00
CA GLU A 125 -0.33 1.36 22.98
C GLU A 125 0.75 2.23 23.67
N LEU A 126 1.32 3.22 22.99
CA LEU A 126 2.33 4.12 23.61
C LEU A 126 1.72 4.93 24.74
N ALA A 127 0.53 5.51 24.53
CA ALA A 127 -0.19 6.24 25.56
C ALA A 127 -0.49 5.36 26.77
N ARG A 128 -0.89 4.10 26.53
CA ARG A 128 -1.13 3.11 27.60
C ARG A 128 0.13 2.74 28.38
N GLU A 129 1.28 2.55 27.73
CA GLU A 129 2.54 2.28 28.43
C GLU A 129 2.98 3.49 29.28
N PHE A 130 2.82 4.71 28.76
CA PHE A 130 3.12 5.93 29.50
C PHE A 130 2.11 6.19 30.63
N GLN A 131 0.83 5.81 30.46
CA GLN A 131 -0.16 5.82 31.55
C GLN A 131 0.29 4.91 32.69
N ARG A 132 0.85 3.72 32.39
CA ARG A 132 1.41 2.85 33.44
C ARG A 132 2.60 3.49 34.15
N VAL A 133 3.45 4.24 33.45
CA VAL A 133 4.53 5.02 34.10
C VAL A 133 3.93 6.07 35.04
N VAL A 134 2.93 6.83 34.57
CA VAL A 134 2.21 7.83 35.38
C VAL A 134 1.57 7.19 36.61
N ASP A 135 0.89 6.05 36.46
CA ASP A 135 0.24 5.34 37.57
C ASP A 135 1.25 4.86 38.62
N LEU A 136 2.44 4.39 38.21
CA LEU A 136 3.51 4.02 39.14
C LEU A 136 4.02 5.22 39.97
N VAL A 137 3.99 6.43 39.40
CA VAL A 137 4.37 7.64 40.15
C VAL A 137 3.22 8.13 41.02
N ASP A 138 2.02 8.28 40.46
CA ASP A 138 0.88 8.92 41.13
C ASP A 138 0.24 8.00 42.19
N ILE A 139 0.10 6.70 41.90
CA ILE A 139 -0.55 5.72 42.79
C ILE A 139 0.46 5.01 43.69
N TRP A 140 1.58 4.57 43.11
CA TRP A 140 2.59 3.78 43.84
C TRP A 140 3.70 4.63 44.46
N HIS A 141 3.64 5.95 44.28
CA HIS A 141 4.59 6.92 44.84
C HIS A 141 6.07 6.61 44.52
N MET A 142 6.31 5.97 43.37
CA MET A 142 7.66 5.72 42.89
C MET A 142 8.27 7.01 42.32
N SER A 143 9.60 7.13 42.35
CA SER A 143 10.25 8.21 41.62
C SER A 143 10.07 7.99 40.12
N LEU A 144 9.98 9.07 39.33
CA LEU A 144 9.82 8.96 37.89
C LEU A 144 10.93 8.11 37.24
N GLY A 145 12.18 8.25 37.70
CA GLY A 145 13.29 7.43 37.23
C GLY A 145 13.10 5.94 37.52
N GLU A 146 12.61 5.58 38.71
CA GLU A 146 12.35 4.18 39.08
C GLU A 146 11.14 3.61 38.33
N ALA A 147 10.08 4.41 38.14
CA ALA A 147 8.91 4.04 37.34
C ALA A 147 9.30 3.75 35.88
N CYS A 148 10.11 4.62 35.26
CA CYS A 148 10.65 4.40 33.92
C CYS A 148 11.51 3.13 33.85
N ARG A 149 12.42 2.92 34.80
CA ARG A 149 13.29 1.73 34.86
C ARG A 149 12.48 0.44 34.96
N ARG A 150 11.44 0.44 35.80
CA ARG A 150 10.55 -0.71 35.96
C ARG A 150 9.79 -1.00 34.67
N ARG A 151 9.19 0.02 34.04
CA ARG A 151 8.47 -0.16 32.78
C ARG A 151 9.39 -0.57 31.63
N ALA A 152 10.63 -0.07 31.56
CA ALA A 152 11.58 -0.46 30.52
C ALA A 152 11.75 -1.99 30.44
N SER A 153 11.82 -2.68 31.60
CA SER A 153 11.97 -4.15 31.64
C SER A 153 10.76 -4.96 31.19
N GLU A 154 9.58 -4.34 31.05
CA GLU A 154 8.31 -5.02 30.75
C GLU A 154 7.68 -4.58 29.42
N VAL A 155 8.21 -3.56 28.75
CA VAL A 155 7.68 -3.05 27.48
C VAL A 155 8.16 -3.90 26.30
N PRO A 156 7.28 -4.34 25.37
CA PRO A 156 7.69 -5.22 24.28
C PRO A 156 8.41 -4.51 23.10
N SER A 157 8.38 -3.17 23.06
CA SER A 157 9.13 -2.37 22.08
C SER A 157 10.53 -2.06 22.59
N GLU A 158 11.54 -2.40 21.79
CA GLU A 158 12.95 -2.15 22.08
C GLU A 158 13.22 -0.64 22.12
N SER A 159 12.69 0.12 21.15
CA SER A 159 12.87 1.57 21.09
C SER A 159 12.29 2.31 22.31
N VAL A 160 11.13 1.87 22.80
CA VAL A 160 10.49 2.46 23.99
C VAL A 160 11.22 2.04 25.27
N SER A 161 11.64 0.77 25.38
CA SER A 161 12.45 0.28 26.50
C SER A 161 13.74 1.11 26.64
N ASP A 162 14.46 1.27 25.54
CA ASP A 162 15.68 2.05 25.43
C ASP A 162 15.51 3.50 25.88
N LEU A 163 14.43 4.15 25.42
CA LEU A 163 14.09 5.52 25.81
C LEU A 163 13.82 5.60 27.31
N LEU A 164 13.00 4.70 27.86
CA LEU A 164 12.67 4.69 29.29
C LEU A 164 13.90 4.40 30.16
N GLU A 165 14.81 3.54 29.72
CA GLU A 165 16.07 3.27 30.42
C GLU A 165 16.99 4.49 30.42
N ARG A 166 17.17 5.14 29.26
CA ARG A 166 17.96 6.38 29.14
C ARG A 166 17.33 7.50 29.97
N MET A 167 16.01 7.67 29.93
CA MET A 167 15.26 8.61 30.77
C MET A 167 15.47 8.30 32.27
N ALA A 168 15.38 7.04 32.67
CA ALA A 168 15.57 6.64 34.07
C ALA A 168 16.98 7.00 34.57
N TYR A 169 17.99 6.83 33.73
CA TYR A 169 19.37 7.19 34.04
C TYR A 169 19.56 8.71 34.14
N THR A 170 19.12 9.48 33.13
CA THR A 170 19.34 10.93 33.06
C THR A 170 18.52 11.71 34.10
N LEU A 171 17.25 11.33 34.29
CA LEU A 171 16.40 11.92 35.33
C LEU A 171 16.89 11.56 36.73
N GLY A 172 17.42 10.35 36.92
CA GLY A 172 18.06 9.93 38.17
C GLY A 172 19.34 10.71 38.47
N ALA A 173 20.08 11.13 37.44
CA ALA A 173 21.26 11.98 37.56
C ALA A 173 20.93 13.48 37.73
N GLY A 174 19.65 13.86 37.71
CA GLY A 174 19.20 15.24 37.91
C GLY A 174 19.23 16.12 36.65
N GLN A 175 19.42 15.54 35.46
CA GLN A 175 19.33 16.28 34.20
C GLN A 175 17.88 16.73 33.93
N GLY A 176 17.72 17.92 33.34
CA GLY A 176 16.42 18.40 32.84
C GLY A 176 15.85 17.50 31.75
N LEU A 177 14.53 17.28 31.79
CA LEU A 177 13.84 16.45 30.79
C LEU A 177 13.92 17.06 29.39
N ASP A 178 13.88 18.38 29.29
CA ASP A 178 13.97 19.13 28.04
C ASP A 178 15.32 18.96 27.35
N ASP A 179 16.42 19.12 28.08
CA ASP A 179 17.78 18.95 27.55
C ASP A 179 18.02 17.52 27.07
N PHE A 180 17.57 16.53 27.85
CA PHE A 180 17.66 15.12 27.47
C PHE A 180 16.86 14.86 26.18
N LEU A 181 15.60 15.29 26.12
CA LEU A 181 14.72 14.99 24.99
C LEU A 181 15.11 15.72 23.71
N LEU A 182 15.67 16.93 23.79
CA LEU A 182 16.21 17.61 22.62
C LEU A 182 17.35 16.83 21.98
N GLN A 183 18.25 16.25 22.78
CA GLN A 183 19.36 15.42 22.29
C GLN A 183 18.83 14.07 21.77
N GLU A 184 17.95 13.42 22.52
CA GLU A 184 17.40 12.11 22.19
C GLU A 184 16.58 12.15 20.89
N GLN A 185 15.78 13.20 20.68
CA GLN A 185 14.98 13.37 19.48
C GLN A 185 15.86 13.55 18.22
N GLU A 186 17.00 14.24 18.30
CA GLU A 186 17.91 14.40 17.16
C GLU A 186 18.50 13.04 16.74
N VAL A 187 18.95 12.24 17.71
CA VAL A 187 19.44 10.88 17.45
C VAL A 187 18.32 9.98 16.91
N LEU A 188 17.11 10.12 17.44
CA LEU A 188 15.97 9.33 17.01
C LEU A 188 15.58 9.61 15.56
N ILE A 189 15.53 10.88 15.16
CA ILE A 189 15.17 11.27 13.78
C ILE A 189 16.23 10.79 12.79
N ASP A 190 17.52 10.83 13.15
CA ASP A 190 18.59 10.27 12.33
C ASP A 190 18.48 8.74 12.18
N LYS A 191 18.20 8.02 13.28
CA LYS A 191 17.94 6.57 13.24
C LYS A 191 16.71 6.23 12.40
N TYR A 192 15.62 6.99 12.55
CA TYR A 192 14.41 6.83 11.76
C TYR A 192 14.65 7.09 10.27
N SER A 193 15.32 8.20 9.93
CA SER A 193 15.70 8.55 8.56
C SER A 193 16.56 7.47 7.91
N THR A 194 17.54 6.95 8.66
CA THR A 194 18.40 5.85 8.20
C THR A 194 17.61 4.56 7.94
N ALA A 195 16.73 4.15 8.87
CA ALA A 195 15.89 2.98 8.70
C ALA A 195 14.90 3.13 7.53
N TYR A 196 14.34 4.32 7.35
CA TYR A 196 13.46 4.66 6.24
C TYR A 196 14.19 4.56 4.90
N ARG A 197 15.37 5.18 4.78
CA ARG A 197 16.23 5.10 3.58
C ARG A 197 16.67 3.67 3.27
N GLN A 198 17.02 2.88 4.29
CA GLN A 198 17.32 1.46 4.09
C GLN A 198 16.12 0.70 3.53
N SER A 199 14.91 0.99 4.03
CA SER A 199 13.67 0.40 3.53
C SER A 199 13.39 0.79 2.08
N LEU A 200 13.65 2.05 1.71
CA LEU A 200 13.59 2.52 0.32
C LEU A 200 14.62 1.85 -0.58
N SER A 201 15.86 1.64 -0.09
CA SER A 201 16.89 0.92 -0.83
C SER A 201 16.51 -0.55 -1.04
N ASN A 202 15.94 -1.19 -0.02
CA ASN A 202 15.41 -2.55 -0.14
C ASN A 202 14.28 -2.61 -1.18
N LEU A 203 13.42 -1.59 -1.25
CA LEU A 203 12.38 -1.49 -2.28
C LEU A 203 12.96 -1.40 -3.70
N ASP A 204 14.10 -0.73 -3.89
CA ASP A 204 14.76 -0.66 -5.19
C ASP A 204 15.32 -2.04 -5.63
N VAL A 205 15.92 -2.80 -4.70
CA VAL A 205 16.34 -4.19 -4.96
C VAL A 205 15.15 -5.09 -5.28
N LEU A 206 14.05 -4.93 -4.55
CA LEU A 206 12.82 -5.66 -4.82
C LEU A 206 12.25 -5.31 -6.20
N LYS A 207 12.26 -4.04 -6.61
CA LYS A 207 11.83 -3.64 -7.95
C LYS A 207 12.60 -4.42 -9.05
N ASP A 208 13.91 -4.58 -8.90
CA ASP A 208 14.73 -5.35 -9.85
C ASP A 208 14.43 -6.86 -9.80
N LEU A 209 14.22 -7.41 -8.60
CA LEU A 209 13.80 -8.80 -8.44
C LEU A 209 12.41 -9.06 -9.04
N TYR A 210 11.46 -8.16 -8.84
CA TYR A 210 10.12 -8.21 -9.43
C TYR A 210 10.19 -8.23 -10.96
N LEU A 211 11.04 -7.37 -11.53
CA LEU A 211 11.31 -7.31 -12.96
C LEU A 211 11.81 -8.66 -13.47
N ALA A 212 12.87 -9.20 -12.87
CA ALA A 212 13.46 -10.45 -13.30
C ALA A 212 12.47 -11.62 -13.22
N MET A 213 11.70 -11.69 -12.12
CA MET A 213 10.71 -12.72 -11.90
C MET A 213 9.56 -12.65 -12.90
N ILE A 214 9.01 -11.45 -13.18
CA ILE A 214 7.94 -11.32 -14.17
C ILE A 214 8.46 -11.65 -15.55
N ILE A 215 9.63 -11.15 -15.96
CA ILE A 215 10.18 -11.49 -17.28
C ILE A 215 10.36 -13.00 -17.42
N SER A 216 10.91 -13.67 -16.40
CA SER A 216 11.09 -15.13 -16.40
C SER A 216 9.75 -15.87 -16.55
N MET A 217 8.73 -15.48 -15.78
CA MET A 217 7.41 -16.08 -15.89
C MET A 217 6.72 -15.76 -17.21
N THR A 218 6.99 -14.59 -17.76
CA THR A 218 6.49 -14.19 -19.07
C THR A 218 7.01 -15.13 -20.14
N PHE A 219 8.32 -15.40 -20.14
CA PHE A 219 8.92 -16.41 -21.02
C PHE A 219 8.37 -17.81 -20.74
N ALA A 220 8.20 -18.19 -19.47
CA ALA A 220 7.58 -19.47 -19.12
C ALA A 220 6.16 -19.61 -19.71
N LEU A 221 5.38 -18.53 -19.73
CA LEU A 221 4.06 -18.54 -20.35
C LEU A 221 4.15 -18.70 -21.87
N VAL A 222 5.08 -18.01 -22.53
CA VAL A 222 5.33 -18.21 -23.96
C VAL A 222 5.70 -19.66 -24.26
N PHE A 223 6.59 -20.27 -23.48
CA PHE A 223 6.94 -21.69 -23.62
C PHE A 223 5.75 -22.61 -23.33
N ALA A 224 4.90 -22.27 -22.35
CA ALA A 224 3.69 -23.04 -22.06
C ALA A 224 2.70 -23.04 -23.24
N VAL A 225 2.69 -21.97 -24.04
CA VAL A 225 1.87 -21.88 -25.26
C VAL A 225 2.52 -22.61 -26.43
N VAL A 226 3.86 -22.56 -26.58
CA VAL A 226 4.56 -23.08 -27.77
C VAL A 226 5.00 -24.54 -27.63
N LEU A 227 5.49 -24.98 -26.48
CA LEU A 227 6.03 -26.34 -26.27
C LEU A 227 5.01 -27.46 -26.55
N PRO A 228 3.72 -27.32 -26.23
CA PRO A 228 2.74 -28.36 -26.53
C PRO A 228 2.58 -28.61 -28.04
N LEU A 229 2.94 -27.66 -28.92
CA LEU A 229 2.97 -27.85 -30.37
C LEU A 229 3.90 -29.00 -30.78
N LEU A 230 5.04 -29.13 -30.09
CA LEU A 230 6.07 -30.13 -30.36
C LEU A 230 5.79 -31.47 -29.66
N THR A 231 5.10 -31.43 -28.52
CA THR A 231 4.88 -32.62 -27.67
C THR A 231 3.55 -33.32 -27.91
N GLY A 232 2.58 -32.64 -28.56
CA GLY A 232 1.26 -33.22 -28.84
C GLY A 232 0.27 -33.21 -27.69
N ASN A 233 0.59 -32.52 -26.61
CA ASN A 233 -0.31 -32.35 -25.47
C ASN A 233 -1.23 -31.14 -25.65
N ASP A 234 -2.40 -31.15 -24.99
CA ASP A 234 -3.26 -29.97 -24.90
C ASP A 234 -2.55 -28.84 -24.14
N PRO A 235 -2.34 -27.66 -24.77
CA PRO A 235 -1.68 -26.52 -24.16
C PRO A 235 -2.48 -25.90 -23.01
N THR A 236 -3.80 -26.11 -22.96
CA THR A 236 -4.71 -25.43 -22.03
C THR A 236 -4.30 -25.66 -20.57
N LEU A 237 -3.97 -26.90 -20.20
CA LEU A 237 -3.53 -27.24 -18.85
C LEU A 237 -2.19 -26.58 -18.52
N THR A 238 -1.21 -26.69 -19.43
CA THR A 238 0.15 -26.14 -19.22
C THR A 238 0.10 -24.63 -19.05
N VAL A 239 -0.65 -23.94 -19.92
CA VAL A 239 -0.87 -22.49 -19.84
C VAL A 239 -1.57 -22.14 -18.55
N ALA A 240 -2.69 -22.80 -18.20
CA ALA A 240 -3.40 -22.53 -16.96
C ALA A 240 -2.53 -22.71 -15.71
N LEU A 241 -1.66 -23.73 -15.67
CA LEU A 241 -0.74 -23.98 -14.57
C LEU A 241 0.29 -22.84 -14.42
N VAL A 242 0.90 -22.41 -15.52
CA VAL A 242 1.87 -21.30 -15.50
C VAL A 242 1.19 -19.99 -15.11
N ILE A 243 -0.06 -19.76 -15.53
CA ILE A 243 -0.85 -18.60 -15.12
C ILE A 243 -1.06 -18.59 -13.61
N VAL A 244 -1.49 -19.71 -13.02
CA VAL A 244 -1.67 -19.82 -11.57
C VAL A 244 -0.35 -19.55 -10.84
N LEU A 245 0.75 -20.12 -11.32
CA LEU A 245 2.07 -19.88 -10.76
C LEU A 245 2.50 -18.41 -10.87
N PHE A 246 2.23 -17.78 -12.02
CA PHE A 246 2.48 -16.36 -12.26
C PHE A 246 1.73 -15.47 -11.25
N LEU A 247 0.42 -15.71 -11.06
CA LEU A 247 -0.39 -14.98 -10.09
C LEU A 247 0.09 -15.21 -8.66
N PHE A 248 0.44 -16.44 -8.31
CA PHE A 248 0.94 -16.79 -6.99
C PHE A 248 2.24 -16.03 -6.68
N VAL A 249 3.17 -15.99 -7.63
CA VAL A 249 4.43 -15.24 -7.47
C VAL A 249 4.18 -13.74 -7.34
N GLN A 250 3.29 -13.16 -8.14
CA GLN A 250 2.94 -11.73 -8.02
C GLN A 250 2.30 -11.38 -6.66
N LEU A 251 1.41 -12.23 -6.16
CA LEU A 251 0.80 -12.05 -4.84
C LEU A 251 1.84 -12.17 -3.72
N GLY A 252 2.71 -13.17 -3.78
CA GLY A 252 3.83 -13.32 -2.85
C GLY A 252 4.73 -12.08 -2.84
N PHE A 253 5.02 -11.53 -4.02
CA PHE A 253 5.81 -10.30 -4.14
C PHE A 253 5.11 -9.09 -3.52
N THR A 254 3.80 -8.95 -3.74
CA THR A 254 3.00 -7.87 -3.14
C THR A 254 3.07 -7.92 -1.62
N PHE A 255 3.05 -9.12 -1.02
CA PHE A 255 3.21 -9.30 0.41
C PHE A 255 4.60 -8.89 0.91
N VAL A 256 5.66 -9.29 0.19
CA VAL A 256 7.05 -8.92 0.53
C VAL A 256 7.26 -7.40 0.46
N ILE A 257 6.75 -6.74 -0.59
CA ILE A 257 6.79 -5.26 -0.69
C ILE A 257 6.07 -4.65 0.51
N LYS A 258 4.86 -5.10 0.84
CA LYS A 258 4.09 -4.57 1.98
C LYS A 258 4.84 -4.71 3.31
N ALA A 259 5.63 -5.76 3.49
CA ALA A 259 6.40 -5.98 4.71
C ALA A 259 7.63 -5.07 4.84
N ILE A 260 8.16 -4.55 3.73
CA ILE A 260 9.39 -3.72 3.70
C ILE A 260 9.07 -2.23 3.63
N VAL A 261 7.98 -1.85 2.96
CA VAL A 261 7.60 -0.43 2.82
C VAL A 261 7.19 0.14 4.19
N PRO A 262 7.76 1.28 4.63
CA PRO A 262 7.36 1.92 5.88
C PRO A 262 5.89 2.36 5.89
N ASP A 263 5.21 2.11 7.00
CA ASP A 263 3.86 2.59 7.27
C ASP A 263 3.88 4.11 7.57
N ASP A 264 3.57 4.92 6.56
CA ASP A 264 3.50 6.39 6.67
C ASP A 264 2.23 6.92 5.98
N PRO A 265 1.14 7.18 6.72
CA PRO A 265 -0.11 7.64 6.14
C PRO A 265 -0.02 9.09 5.67
N ILE A 266 -0.40 9.33 4.41
CA ILE A 266 -0.44 10.69 3.84
C ILE A 266 -1.67 11.45 4.31
N TRP A 267 -2.81 10.75 4.41
CA TRP A 267 -4.12 11.34 4.61
C TRP A 267 -4.55 11.31 6.08
N TYR A 268 -5.19 12.40 6.51
CA TYR A 268 -5.99 12.43 7.73
C TYR A 268 -7.45 12.72 7.40
N LEU A 269 -8.33 11.85 7.87
CA LEU A 269 -9.78 11.97 7.72
C LEU A 269 -10.38 11.95 9.12
N GLU A 270 -10.65 13.13 9.66
CA GLU A 270 -11.31 13.27 10.96
C GLU A 270 -12.66 12.53 10.99
N ASP A 271 -12.92 11.84 12.09
CA ASP A 271 -14.20 11.18 12.34
C ASP A 271 -15.27 12.21 12.74
N GLY A 272 -16.48 12.06 12.20
CA GLY A 272 -17.62 12.94 12.50
C GLY A 272 -17.82 14.13 11.55
N TYR A 273 -16.82 14.57 10.78
CA TYR A 273 -16.98 15.67 9.83
C TYR A 273 -17.13 15.19 8.37
N ARG A 274 -18.22 15.62 7.70
CA ARG A 274 -18.43 15.39 6.26
C ARG A 274 -17.87 16.54 5.44
N THR A 275 -16.53 16.61 5.31
CA THR A 275 -15.87 17.59 4.43
C THR A 275 -16.36 17.41 2.98
N PHE A 276 -16.51 18.52 2.24
CA PHE A 276 -16.90 18.51 0.82
C PHE A 276 -16.05 17.53 0.01
N ARG A 277 -14.75 17.46 0.31
CA ARG A 277 -13.79 16.55 -0.33
C ARG A 277 -14.10 15.07 -0.08
N LYS A 278 -14.45 14.69 1.16
CA LYS A 278 -14.82 13.30 1.49
C LYS A 278 -16.05 12.85 0.68
N LYS A 279 -17.03 13.75 0.50
CA LYS A 279 -18.20 13.49 -0.38
C LYS A 279 -17.78 13.38 -1.85
N LEU A 280 -16.91 14.26 -2.34
CA LEU A 280 -16.42 14.23 -3.71
C LEU A 280 -15.69 12.92 -4.04
N LEU A 281 -14.83 12.43 -3.13
CA LEU A 281 -14.13 11.14 -3.26
C LEU A 281 -15.11 9.95 -3.31
N LEU A 282 -16.16 9.99 -2.49
CA LEU A 282 -17.17 8.94 -2.48
C LEU A 282 -18.01 8.97 -3.76
N ILE A 283 -18.51 10.16 -4.15
CA ILE A 283 -19.33 10.35 -5.35
C ILE A 283 -18.54 9.93 -6.59
N SER A 284 -17.27 10.34 -6.72
CA SER A 284 -16.44 9.94 -7.86
C SER A 284 -16.26 8.41 -7.94
N THR A 285 -16.11 7.74 -6.80
CA THR A 285 -16.01 6.27 -6.72
C THR A 285 -17.31 5.61 -7.16
N VAL A 286 -18.45 6.05 -6.62
CA VAL A 286 -19.76 5.50 -6.97
C VAL A 286 -20.06 5.72 -8.45
N VAL A 287 -19.80 6.93 -8.97
CA VAL A 287 -20.01 7.27 -10.38
C VAL A 287 -19.10 6.45 -11.29
N GLY A 288 -17.80 6.33 -10.97
CA GLY A 288 -16.85 5.56 -11.76
C GLY A 288 -17.20 4.08 -11.82
N VAL A 289 -17.50 3.46 -10.68
CA VAL A 289 -17.88 2.04 -10.61
C VAL A 289 -19.22 1.78 -11.29
N ALA A 290 -20.23 2.63 -11.05
CA ALA A 290 -21.54 2.49 -11.69
C ALA A 290 -21.43 2.63 -13.21
N LEU A 291 -20.67 3.62 -13.70
CA LEU A 291 -20.48 3.83 -15.12
C LEU A 291 -19.70 2.68 -15.77
N SER A 292 -18.68 2.12 -15.10
CA SER A 292 -17.99 0.92 -15.57
C SER A 292 -18.91 -0.31 -15.62
N MET A 293 -19.74 -0.54 -14.60
CA MET A 293 -20.72 -1.63 -14.62
C MET A 293 -21.72 -1.46 -15.76
N ILE A 294 -22.21 -0.24 -15.99
CA ILE A 294 -23.10 0.07 -17.13
C ILE A 294 -22.37 -0.23 -18.45
N PHE A 295 -21.12 0.21 -18.60
CA PHE A 295 -20.33 -0.07 -19.81
C PHE A 295 -20.13 -1.57 -20.05
N ILE A 296 -19.82 -2.34 -19.01
CA ILE A 296 -19.69 -3.80 -19.10
C ILE A 296 -21.02 -4.40 -19.59
N VAL A 297 -22.14 -4.07 -18.93
CA VAL A 297 -23.46 -4.60 -19.30
C VAL A 297 -23.85 -4.21 -20.72
N VAL A 298 -23.67 -2.95 -21.10
CA VAL A 298 -23.98 -2.46 -22.46
C VAL A 298 -23.10 -3.19 -23.49
N MET A 299 -21.79 -3.29 -23.26
CA MET A 299 -20.90 -4.00 -24.18
C MET A 299 -21.25 -5.48 -24.31
N THR A 300 -21.61 -6.15 -23.21
CA THR A 300 -22.06 -7.55 -23.24
C THR A 300 -23.39 -7.70 -24.00
N LEU A 301 -24.37 -6.83 -23.76
CA LEU A 301 -25.66 -6.87 -24.45
C LEU A 301 -25.51 -6.62 -25.95
N ILE A 302 -24.61 -5.72 -26.35
CA ILE A 302 -24.36 -5.51 -27.78
C ILE A 302 -23.59 -6.68 -28.39
N PHE A 303 -22.65 -7.28 -27.66
CA PHE A 303 -21.90 -8.47 -28.12
C PHE A 303 -22.83 -9.66 -28.43
N PHE A 304 -23.88 -9.86 -27.63
CA PHE A 304 -24.88 -10.91 -27.86
C PHE A 304 -26.03 -10.49 -28.77
N GLU A 305 -26.00 -9.28 -29.35
CA GLU A 305 -27.04 -8.76 -30.25
C GLU A 305 -28.44 -8.68 -29.61
N LEU A 306 -28.52 -8.53 -28.28
CA LEU A 306 -29.79 -8.45 -27.54
C LEU A 306 -30.50 -7.08 -27.65
N ILE A 307 -29.84 -6.06 -28.22
CA ILE A 307 -30.36 -4.69 -28.31
C ILE A 307 -30.76 -4.35 -29.75
N PRO A 308 -31.99 -3.88 -30.02
CA PRO A 308 -32.40 -3.44 -31.36
C PRO A 308 -31.50 -2.32 -31.89
N GLY A 309 -30.88 -2.51 -33.05
CA GLY A 309 -29.95 -1.56 -33.66
C GLY A 309 -28.46 -1.84 -33.45
N SER A 310 -28.11 -2.93 -32.74
CA SER A 310 -26.72 -3.43 -32.59
C SER A 310 -26.02 -3.71 -33.92
N GLU A 311 -26.77 -4.06 -34.98
CA GLU A 311 -26.24 -4.37 -36.32
C GLU A 311 -25.50 -3.20 -36.98
N HIS A 312 -25.79 -1.96 -36.59
CA HIS A 312 -25.18 -0.76 -37.17
C HIS A 312 -23.89 -0.33 -36.46
N VAL A 313 -23.62 -0.87 -35.27
CA VAL A 313 -22.38 -0.58 -34.56
C VAL A 313 -21.36 -1.64 -34.95
N PRO A 314 -20.23 -1.28 -35.61
CA PRO A 314 -19.22 -2.23 -36.04
C PRO A 314 -18.37 -2.72 -34.85
N ILE A 315 -19.01 -3.33 -33.85
CA ILE A 315 -18.37 -3.81 -32.63
C ILE A 315 -17.45 -4.99 -32.94
N ARG A 316 -17.80 -5.81 -33.93
CA ARG A 316 -16.91 -6.86 -34.46
C ARG A 316 -15.61 -6.31 -35.10
N ALA A 317 -15.53 -5.01 -35.42
CA ALA A 317 -14.29 -4.38 -35.91
C ALA A 317 -13.35 -3.93 -34.78
N ILE A 318 -13.84 -3.87 -33.54
CA ILE A 318 -13.00 -3.58 -32.37
C ILE A 318 -12.29 -4.89 -31.98
N PRO A 319 -10.94 -4.91 -31.86
CA PRO A 319 -10.23 -6.09 -31.39
C PRO A 319 -10.77 -6.53 -30.03
N LEU A 320 -10.98 -7.84 -29.82
CA LEU A 320 -11.47 -8.41 -28.55
C LEU A 320 -10.69 -7.90 -27.32
N LEU A 321 -9.42 -7.57 -27.50
CA LEU A 321 -8.52 -7.03 -26.48
C LEU A 321 -8.94 -5.64 -25.95
N MET A 322 -9.61 -4.83 -26.77
CA MET A 322 -9.95 -3.44 -26.44
C MET A 322 -11.23 -3.32 -25.60
N TYR A 323 -12.08 -4.35 -25.55
CA TYR A 323 -13.36 -4.31 -24.83
C TYR A 323 -13.17 -4.05 -23.33
N MET A 324 -12.20 -4.71 -22.72
CA MET A 324 -11.94 -4.60 -21.28
C MET A 324 -11.45 -3.20 -20.88
N PRO A 325 -10.37 -2.64 -21.47
CA PRO A 325 -9.93 -1.27 -21.16
C PRO A 325 -11.00 -0.20 -21.40
N ILE A 326 -11.81 -0.35 -22.46
CA ILE A 326 -12.93 0.56 -22.74
C ILE A 326 -13.95 0.48 -21.60
N ALA A 327 -14.33 -0.72 -21.17
CA ALA A 327 -15.30 -0.92 -20.10
C ALA A 327 -14.81 -0.41 -18.73
N THR A 328 -13.50 -0.49 -18.47
CA THR A 328 -12.90 0.03 -17.23
C THR A 328 -12.52 1.51 -17.30
N SER A 329 -12.58 2.16 -18.47
CA SER A 329 -12.19 3.57 -18.64
C SER A 329 -12.90 4.55 -17.68
N PRO A 330 -14.17 4.36 -17.28
CA PRO A 330 -14.81 5.20 -16.27
C PRO A 330 -14.14 5.19 -14.89
N LEU A 331 -13.36 4.17 -14.54
CA LEU A 331 -12.59 4.13 -13.29
C LEU A 331 -11.47 5.18 -13.26
N LEU A 332 -11.10 5.78 -14.40
CA LEU A 332 -10.21 6.93 -14.42
C LEU A 332 -10.82 8.15 -13.72
N ILE A 333 -12.15 8.27 -13.65
CA ILE A 333 -12.83 9.37 -12.96
C ILE A 333 -12.46 9.40 -11.47
N PRO A 334 -12.76 8.36 -10.67
CA PRO A 334 -12.33 8.35 -9.26
C PRO A 334 -10.82 8.43 -9.16
N GLY A 335 -10.09 7.66 -9.96
CA GLY A 335 -8.63 7.65 -9.88
C GLY A 335 -8.00 9.04 -10.06
N PHE A 336 -8.44 9.83 -11.04
CA PHE A 336 -7.94 11.20 -11.25
C PHE A 336 -8.28 12.14 -10.10
N VAL A 337 -9.49 12.01 -9.53
CA VAL A 337 -9.90 12.78 -8.36
C VAL A 337 -9.02 12.45 -7.15
N PHE A 338 -8.76 11.17 -6.87
CA PHE A 338 -7.86 10.77 -5.79
C PHE A 338 -6.44 11.26 -6.02
N TRP A 339 -5.89 11.05 -7.21
CA TRP A 339 -4.53 11.46 -7.56
C TRP A 339 -4.33 12.98 -7.43
N TYR A 340 -5.29 13.77 -7.91
CA TYR A 340 -5.25 15.21 -7.81
C TYR A 340 -5.24 15.67 -6.35
N HIS A 341 -6.15 15.15 -5.54
CA HIS A 341 -6.23 15.54 -4.14
C HIS A 341 -5.00 15.09 -3.34
N GLU A 342 -4.50 13.87 -3.56
CA GLU A 342 -3.31 13.38 -2.89
C GLU A 342 -2.09 14.25 -3.19
N ARG A 343 -1.93 14.62 -4.48
CA ARG A 343 -0.86 15.53 -4.90
C ARG A 343 -0.96 16.90 -4.23
N GLN A 344 -2.17 17.40 -4.00
CA GLN A 344 -2.37 18.65 -3.27
C GLN A 344 -2.01 18.52 -1.79
N VAL A 345 -2.37 17.41 -1.13
CA VAL A 345 -1.97 17.15 0.26
C VAL A 345 -0.44 17.13 0.37
N PHE A 346 0.23 16.38 -0.52
CA PHE A 346 1.69 16.33 -0.56
C PHE A 346 2.32 17.72 -0.79
N ASN A 347 1.76 18.53 -1.69
CA ASN A 347 2.31 19.86 -1.94
C ASN A 347 2.12 20.80 -0.73
N ARG A 348 1.03 20.64 0.04
CA ARG A 348 0.82 21.41 1.29
C ARG A 348 1.81 21.01 2.37
N ASP A 349 2.11 19.71 2.50
CA ASP A 349 3.11 19.21 3.45
C ASP A 349 4.47 19.87 3.26
N ARG A 350 4.86 20.15 2.00
CA ARG A 350 6.12 20.83 1.68
C ARG A 350 6.18 22.27 2.16
N GLU A 351 5.06 22.97 2.14
CA GLU A 351 4.98 24.39 2.49
C GLU A 351 4.75 24.63 3.99
N PHE A 352 4.17 23.66 4.70
CA PHE A 352 3.82 23.82 6.10
C PHE A 352 5.02 24.11 7.03
N PRO A 353 6.20 23.47 6.89
CA PRO A 353 7.37 23.80 7.71
C PRO A 353 7.79 25.27 7.58
N ASN A 354 7.65 25.87 6.40
CA ASN A 354 7.96 27.28 6.19
C ASN A 354 6.92 28.19 6.85
N PHE A 355 5.65 27.82 6.74
CA PHE A 355 4.54 28.52 7.41
C PHE A 355 4.70 28.51 8.93
N ILE A 356 4.87 27.35 9.55
CA ILE A 356 4.89 27.24 11.02
C ILE A 356 6.13 27.92 11.63
N ARG A 357 7.28 27.86 10.94
CA ARG A 357 8.50 28.60 11.32
C ARG A 357 8.27 30.11 11.23
N ALA A 358 7.64 30.58 10.16
CA ALA A 358 7.32 31.99 9.97
C ALA A 358 6.29 32.49 10.99
N LEU A 359 5.30 31.66 11.34
CA LEU A 359 4.31 31.93 12.39
C LEU A 359 4.99 32.09 13.74
N GLY A 360 5.76 31.08 14.17
CA GLY A 360 6.49 31.11 15.44
C GLY A 360 7.45 32.30 15.56
N ALA A 361 8.24 32.57 14.51
CA ALA A 361 9.17 33.70 14.50
C ALA A 361 8.45 35.06 14.58
N SER A 362 7.33 35.21 13.85
CA SER A 362 6.57 36.46 13.82
C SER A 362 5.78 36.70 15.10
N GLU A 363 5.21 35.66 15.72
CA GLU A 363 4.56 35.74 17.03
C GLU A 363 5.54 36.16 18.12
N SER A 364 6.72 35.55 18.18
CA SER A 364 7.74 35.96 19.15
C SER A 364 8.27 37.38 18.89
N ALA A 365 8.42 37.79 17.63
CA ALA A 365 8.92 39.12 17.29
C ALA A 365 7.92 40.25 17.58
N LYS A 366 6.63 40.01 17.29
CA LYS A 366 5.57 41.02 17.49
C LYS A 366 4.97 41.00 18.89
N GLN A 367 5.22 39.93 19.66
CA GLN A 367 4.58 39.70 20.97
C GLN A 367 3.06 39.84 20.90
N SER A 368 2.47 39.43 19.78
CA SER A 368 1.05 39.60 19.49
C SER A 368 0.32 38.26 19.36
N THR A 369 -1.00 38.33 19.25
CA THR A 369 -1.84 37.15 19.07
C THR A 369 -1.63 36.51 17.70
N THR A 370 -1.86 35.19 17.61
CA THR A 370 -1.83 34.42 16.36
C THR A 370 -2.64 35.09 15.25
N THR A 371 -3.82 35.63 15.57
CA THR A 371 -4.68 36.34 14.61
C THR A 371 -3.99 37.58 14.03
N GLU A 372 -3.36 38.41 14.85
CA GLU A 372 -2.67 39.62 14.39
C GLU A 372 -1.46 39.27 13.52
N VAL A 373 -0.72 38.23 13.87
CA VAL A 373 0.42 37.74 13.07
C VAL A 373 -0.05 37.20 11.73
N LEU A 374 -1.10 36.36 11.74
CA LEU A 374 -1.70 35.81 10.54
C LEU A 374 -2.20 36.91 9.59
N SER A 375 -2.69 38.05 10.11
CA SER A 375 -3.09 39.19 9.28
C SER A 375 -1.99 39.70 8.34
N SER A 376 -0.73 39.55 8.77
CA SER A 376 0.46 39.91 7.99
C SER A 376 1.04 38.74 7.20
N LEU A 377 0.97 37.51 7.73
CA LEU A 377 1.50 36.33 7.06
C LEU A 377 0.68 35.92 5.84
N ARG A 378 -0.65 36.07 5.87
CA ARG A 378 -1.51 35.80 4.71
C ARG A 378 -1.23 36.67 3.48
N LYS A 379 -0.45 37.74 3.62
CA LYS A 379 0.01 38.57 2.49
C LYS A 379 1.20 37.94 1.76
N LYS A 380 1.84 36.93 2.37
CA LYS A 380 2.89 36.14 1.75
C LYS A 380 2.26 34.94 1.05
N ASP A 381 2.93 34.48 -0.01
CA ASP A 381 2.53 33.28 -0.74
C ASP A 381 3.15 32.04 -0.06
N PHE A 382 2.28 31.12 0.38
CA PHE A 382 2.61 29.79 0.87
C PHE A 382 2.11 28.70 -0.09
N GLY A 383 1.95 29.05 -1.36
CA GLY A 383 1.52 28.15 -2.42
C GLY A 383 0.17 27.50 -2.10
N PRO A 384 0.05 26.15 -2.11
CA PRO A 384 -1.21 25.43 -1.88
C PRO A 384 -1.83 25.58 -0.48
N LEU A 385 -1.11 26.21 0.47
CA LEU A 385 -1.62 26.52 1.81
C LEU A 385 -2.21 27.93 1.92
N THR A 386 -1.96 28.83 0.97
CA THR A 386 -2.34 30.24 1.06
C THR A 386 -3.84 30.42 1.36
N ASP A 387 -4.71 29.71 0.64
CA ASP A 387 -6.16 29.77 0.85
C ASP A 387 -6.57 29.23 2.23
N SER A 388 -5.95 28.12 2.67
CA SER A 388 -6.25 27.51 3.96
C SER A 388 -5.79 28.38 5.14
N ILE A 389 -4.69 29.13 4.97
CA ILE A 389 -4.19 30.09 5.94
C ILE A 389 -5.11 31.33 6.02
N ASP A 390 -5.64 31.81 4.88
CA ASP A 390 -6.60 32.92 4.91
C ASP A 390 -7.93 32.50 5.56
N ASP A 391 -8.40 31.28 5.31
CA ASP A 391 -9.59 30.74 5.98
C ASP A 391 -9.36 30.57 7.50
N LEU A 392 -8.18 30.09 7.92
CA LEU A 392 -7.80 30.05 9.34
C LEU A 392 -7.83 31.45 9.97
N TYR A 393 -7.25 32.45 9.29
CA TYR A 393 -7.30 33.83 9.75
C TYR A 393 -8.74 34.35 9.87
N ARG A 394 -9.59 34.11 8.85
CA ARG A 394 -11.00 34.54 8.85
C ARG A 394 -11.75 33.95 10.04
N ARG A 395 -11.56 32.66 10.33
CA ARG A 395 -12.18 31.96 11.48
C ARG A 395 -11.76 32.57 12.82
N LEU A 396 -10.46 32.77 13.01
CA LEU A 396 -9.93 33.41 14.23
C LEU A 396 -10.40 34.86 14.37
N ASN A 397 -10.50 35.60 13.26
CA ASN A 397 -11.00 36.99 13.26
C ASN A 397 -12.50 37.08 13.54
N MET A 398 -13.28 36.05 13.20
CA MET A 398 -14.69 35.91 13.58
C MET A 398 -14.87 35.49 15.05
N ARG A 399 -13.79 35.40 15.83
CA ARG A 399 -13.79 34.99 17.26
C ARG A 399 -14.34 33.58 17.48
N LEU A 400 -14.18 32.69 16.51
CA LEU A 400 -14.32 31.25 16.76
C LEU A 400 -13.19 30.80 17.69
N SER A 401 -13.40 29.69 18.41
CA SER A 401 -12.39 29.15 19.31
C SER A 401 -11.10 28.81 18.53
N THR A 402 -9.94 29.03 19.15
CA THR A 402 -8.64 28.75 18.51
C THR A 402 -8.53 27.28 18.15
N GLU A 403 -8.84 26.40 19.11
CA GLU A 403 -8.80 24.95 18.93
C GLU A 403 -9.69 24.49 17.77
N GLU A 404 -10.97 24.90 17.70
CA GLU A 404 -11.84 24.52 16.58
C GLU A 404 -11.37 25.12 15.26
N SER A 405 -10.88 26.36 15.25
CA SER A 405 -10.40 27.01 14.03
C SER A 405 -9.23 26.25 13.40
N TRP A 406 -8.30 25.78 14.24
CA TRP A 406 -7.18 24.95 13.82
C TRP A 406 -7.61 23.53 13.46
N ARG A 407 -8.58 22.94 14.17
CA ARG A 407 -9.17 21.65 13.81
C ARG A 407 -9.83 21.70 12.43
N TYR A 408 -10.58 22.76 12.13
CA TYR A 408 -11.11 22.97 10.77
C TYR A 408 -10.00 23.21 9.74
N PHE A 409 -8.91 23.89 10.10
CA PHE A 409 -7.77 24.06 9.21
C PHE A 409 -7.10 22.71 8.88
N THR A 410 -6.81 21.86 9.87
CA THR A 410 -6.18 20.55 9.66
C THR A 410 -7.11 19.61 8.89
N GLY A 411 -8.42 19.61 9.20
CA GLY A 411 -9.44 18.88 8.45
C GLY A 411 -9.61 19.34 7.00
N ASP A 412 -9.49 20.64 6.72
CA ASP A 412 -9.52 21.19 5.36
C ASP A 412 -8.23 20.94 4.60
N VAL A 413 -7.09 20.87 5.27
CA VAL A 413 -5.81 20.54 4.64
C VAL A 413 -5.76 19.06 4.26
N GLY A 414 -6.24 18.17 5.14
CA GLY A 414 -6.36 16.73 4.90
C GLY A 414 -5.05 15.93 5.01
N SER A 415 -4.01 16.54 5.59
CA SER A 415 -2.70 15.91 5.81
C SER A 415 -2.58 15.40 7.24
N PHE A 416 -2.08 14.17 7.37
CA PHE A 416 -1.72 13.59 8.65
C PHE A 416 -0.60 14.34 9.37
N LEU A 417 0.46 14.72 8.67
CA LEU A 417 1.57 15.44 9.31
C LEU A 417 1.13 16.83 9.77
N ILE A 418 0.41 17.56 8.92
CA ILE A 418 -0.05 18.91 9.28
C ILE A 418 -0.98 18.87 10.48
N GLN A 419 -1.85 17.84 10.58
CA GLN A 419 -2.69 17.67 11.76
C GLN A 419 -1.86 17.50 13.04
N LYS A 420 -1.00 16.47 13.10
CA LYS A 420 -0.16 16.19 14.28
C LYS A 420 0.70 17.37 14.69
N PHE A 421 1.41 17.97 13.75
CA PHE A 421 2.31 19.08 14.06
C PHE A 421 1.57 20.38 14.40
N SER A 422 0.36 20.61 13.87
CA SER A 422 -0.47 21.74 14.29
C SER A 422 -1.00 21.56 15.71
N GLU A 423 -1.43 20.36 16.07
CA GLU A 423 -1.87 20.04 17.44
C GLU A 423 -0.73 20.18 18.43
N MET A 424 0.44 19.62 18.12
CA MET A 424 1.64 19.81 18.96
C MET A 424 2.00 21.29 19.13
N TYR A 425 1.87 22.10 18.08
CA TYR A 425 2.09 23.54 18.16
C TYR A 425 1.08 24.22 19.10
N LEU A 426 -0.21 23.91 18.95
CA LEU A 426 -1.27 24.49 19.77
C LEU A 426 -1.15 24.12 21.24
N VAL A 427 -1.04 22.82 21.53
CA VAL A 427 -0.88 22.34 22.90
C VAL A 427 0.39 22.92 23.51
N GLY A 428 1.52 22.91 22.78
CA GLY A 428 2.75 23.54 23.22
C GLY A 428 2.61 25.04 23.50
N ARG A 429 1.81 25.74 22.69
CA ARG A 429 1.55 27.18 22.83
C ARG A 429 0.65 27.50 24.02
N ASP A 430 -0.38 26.70 24.25
CA ASP A 430 -1.32 26.83 25.37
C ASP A 430 -0.64 26.52 26.72
N MET A 431 0.34 25.61 26.69
CA MET A 431 1.22 25.28 27.83
C MET A 431 2.33 26.33 28.07
N GLY A 432 2.31 27.45 27.34
CA GLY A 432 3.24 28.56 27.54
C GLY A 432 4.61 28.39 26.88
N GLY A 433 4.76 27.45 25.95
CA GLY A 433 5.96 27.31 25.14
C GLY A 433 6.25 28.53 24.27
N SER A 434 7.53 28.82 24.04
CA SER A 434 7.90 29.97 23.21
C SER A 434 7.56 29.71 21.73
N PRO A 435 6.79 30.59 21.05
CA PRO A 435 6.36 30.35 19.67
C PRO A 435 7.52 30.10 18.70
N LYS A 436 8.63 30.83 18.85
CA LYS A 436 9.83 30.64 18.03
C LYS A 436 10.45 29.25 18.19
N LYS A 437 10.72 28.80 19.42
CA LYS A 437 11.31 27.46 19.67
C LYS A 437 10.38 26.34 19.18
N LEU A 438 9.08 26.46 19.43
CA LEU A 438 8.06 25.51 18.94
C LEU A 438 8.05 25.45 17.41
N GLY A 439 7.98 26.61 16.75
CA GLY A 439 7.98 26.71 15.30
C GLY A 439 9.26 26.18 14.67
N GLU A 440 10.43 26.43 15.26
CA GLU A 440 11.72 25.90 14.80
C GLU A 440 11.83 24.38 14.96
N LEU A 441 11.45 23.84 16.12
CA LEU A 441 11.51 22.40 16.41
C LEU A 441 10.56 21.61 15.50
N ILE A 442 9.31 22.05 15.40
CA ILE A 442 8.29 21.43 14.53
C ILE A 442 8.73 21.51 13.08
N SER A 443 9.19 22.67 12.64
CA SER A 443 9.64 22.86 11.26
C SER A 443 10.83 21.98 10.92
N LYS A 444 11.84 21.87 11.80
CA LYS A 444 13.01 21.01 11.60
C LYS A 444 12.60 19.54 11.44
N ASN A 445 11.81 19.01 12.39
CA ASN A 445 11.38 17.61 12.34
C ASN A 445 10.48 17.30 11.15
N MET A 446 9.51 18.18 10.88
CA MET A 446 8.59 17.96 9.77
C MET A 446 9.32 18.07 8.43
N SER A 447 10.31 18.96 8.28
CA SER A 447 11.15 19.02 7.09
C SER A 447 11.88 17.70 6.83
N GLU A 448 12.46 17.05 7.85
CA GLU A 448 13.10 15.75 7.69
C GLU A 448 12.11 14.67 7.20
N ILE A 449 10.91 14.61 7.78
CA ILE A 449 9.88 13.64 7.37
C ILE A 449 9.40 13.94 5.93
N VAL A 450 9.21 15.21 5.57
CA VAL A 450 8.82 15.61 4.21
C VAL A 450 9.90 15.22 3.19
N ASN A 451 11.19 15.40 3.53
CA ASN A 451 12.30 14.98 2.66
C ASN A 451 12.27 13.47 2.42
N LEU A 452 12.04 12.66 3.46
CA LEU A 452 11.89 11.21 3.35
C LEU A 452 10.70 10.81 2.45
N ARG A 453 9.57 11.52 2.56
CA ARG A 453 8.42 11.32 1.67
C ARG A 453 8.75 11.68 0.22
N GLU A 454 9.58 12.69 -0.02
CA GLU A 454 10.04 13.06 -1.36
C GLU A 454 10.98 12.00 -1.96
N GLU A 455 11.90 11.45 -1.16
CA GLU A 455 12.73 10.30 -1.53
C GLU A 455 11.86 9.06 -1.86
N ARG A 456 10.86 8.74 -1.02
CA ARG A 456 9.91 7.63 -1.28
C ARG A 456 9.15 7.80 -2.58
N LYS A 457 8.66 9.02 -2.85
CA LYS A 457 7.93 9.34 -4.08
C LYS A 457 8.81 9.18 -5.31
N GLN A 458 10.09 9.55 -5.23
CA GLN A 458 11.05 9.34 -6.31
C GLN A 458 11.25 7.83 -6.59
N GLN A 459 11.45 7.02 -5.55
CA GLN A 459 11.60 5.57 -5.70
C GLN A 459 10.33 4.91 -6.26
N THR A 460 9.17 5.31 -5.76
CA THR A 460 7.87 4.81 -6.24
C THR A 460 7.62 5.19 -7.70
N THR A 461 8.00 6.41 -8.13
CA THR A 461 7.88 6.83 -9.53
C THR A 461 8.72 5.95 -10.46
N THR A 462 9.94 5.59 -10.04
CA THR A 462 10.80 4.65 -10.78
C THR A 462 10.16 3.27 -10.87
N LEU A 463 9.62 2.75 -9.76
CA LEU A 463 8.88 1.47 -9.73
C LEU A 463 7.66 1.49 -10.65
N ILE A 464 6.87 2.57 -10.66
CA ILE A 464 5.74 2.75 -11.58
C ILE A 464 6.21 2.64 -13.03
N GLY A 465 7.27 3.34 -13.40
CA GLY A 465 7.84 3.26 -14.76
C GLY A 465 8.23 1.83 -15.15
N VAL A 466 8.88 1.11 -14.22
CA VAL A 466 9.27 -0.30 -14.42
C VAL A 466 8.05 -1.21 -14.61
N ILE A 467 7.02 -1.09 -13.76
CA ILE A 467 5.80 -1.90 -13.85
C ILE A 467 5.07 -1.68 -15.18
N TYR A 468 4.98 -0.43 -15.64
CA TYR A 468 4.38 -0.09 -16.93
C TYR A 468 5.19 -0.70 -18.09
N GLY A 469 6.52 -0.56 -18.06
CA GLY A 469 7.40 -1.14 -19.08
C GLY A 469 7.31 -2.67 -19.15
N ILE A 470 7.32 -3.35 -18.00
CA ILE A 470 7.20 -4.81 -17.93
C ILE A 470 5.83 -5.27 -18.40
N THR A 471 4.75 -4.55 -18.08
CA THR A 471 3.40 -4.90 -18.55
C THR A 471 3.31 -4.83 -20.06
N ALA A 472 3.96 -3.84 -20.68
CA ALA A 472 4.04 -3.73 -22.14
C ALA A 472 4.81 -4.92 -22.73
N ALA A 473 6.01 -5.20 -22.19
CA ALA A 473 6.86 -6.30 -22.66
C ALA A 473 6.20 -7.67 -22.45
N SER A 474 5.53 -7.87 -21.32
CA SER A 474 4.86 -9.13 -20.99
C SER A 474 3.64 -9.35 -21.86
N SER A 475 2.81 -8.32 -22.05
CA SER A 475 1.69 -8.40 -23.00
C SER A 475 2.19 -8.72 -24.41
N PHE A 476 3.21 -8.01 -24.90
CA PHE A 476 3.83 -8.28 -26.20
C PHE A 476 4.26 -9.75 -26.33
N ALA A 477 4.99 -10.28 -25.34
CA ALA A 477 5.43 -11.67 -25.32
C ALA A 477 4.27 -12.67 -25.27
N PHE A 478 3.25 -12.43 -24.43
CA PHE A 478 2.07 -13.30 -24.34
C PHE A 478 1.35 -13.43 -25.69
N PHE A 479 1.17 -12.30 -26.38
CA PHE A 479 0.52 -12.31 -27.69
C PHE A 479 1.40 -12.90 -28.78
N ILE A 480 2.72 -12.70 -28.74
CA ILE A 480 3.63 -13.42 -29.65
C ILE A 480 3.49 -14.93 -29.46
N GLY A 481 3.48 -15.42 -28.23
CA GLY A 481 3.33 -16.85 -27.95
C GLY A 481 2.04 -17.41 -28.55
N LEU A 482 0.93 -16.70 -28.38
CA LEU A 482 -0.37 -17.08 -28.95
C LEU A 482 -0.35 -17.08 -30.49
N GLU A 483 0.14 -16.00 -31.09
CA GLU A 483 0.11 -15.84 -32.54
C GLU A 483 1.06 -16.81 -33.24
N LEU A 484 2.21 -17.17 -32.63
CA LEU A 484 3.06 -18.25 -33.11
C LEU A 484 2.31 -19.58 -33.14
N ALA A 485 1.53 -19.89 -32.09
CA ALA A 485 0.72 -21.11 -32.07
C ALA A 485 -0.38 -21.10 -33.14
N ILE A 486 -1.01 -19.94 -33.37
CA ILE A 486 -2.01 -19.76 -34.43
C ILE A 486 -1.37 -19.94 -35.81
N MET A 487 -0.22 -19.31 -36.09
CA MET A 487 0.52 -19.49 -37.33
C MET A 487 0.83 -20.96 -37.61
N MET A 488 1.37 -21.69 -36.62
CA MET A 488 1.71 -23.10 -36.78
C MET A 488 0.47 -23.96 -37.05
N SER A 489 -0.67 -23.65 -36.43
CA SER A 489 -1.96 -24.31 -36.73
C SER A 489 -2.45 -24.06 -38.16
N GLY A 490 -2.21 -22.86 -38.71
CA GLY A 490 -2.57 -22.52 -40.09
C GLY A 490 -1.72 -23.22 -41.15
N PHE A 491 -0.42 -23.43 -40.89
CA PHE A 491 0.49 -24.13 -41.82
C PHE A 491 0.21 -25.63 -41.96
N ASP A 492 -0.24 -26.30 -40.90
CA ASP A 492 -0.66 -27.71 -40.93
C ASP A 492 -1.87 -27.91 -41.87
N ILE A 493 -2.86 -27.02 -41.80
CA ILE A 493 -4.05 -27.05 -42.67
C ILE A 493 -3.68 -26.81 -44.15
N ALA A 494 -2.76 -25.87 -44.43
CA ALA A 494 -2.31 -25.57 -45.80
C ALA A 494 -1.51 -26.73 -46.42
N THR A 495 -0.77 -27.49 -45.63
CA THR A 495 0.02 -28.65 -46.10
C THR A 495 -0.82 -29.92 -46.24
N GLN A 496 -1.89 -30.09 -45.45
CA GLN A 496 -2.85 -31.17 -45.65
C GLN A 496 -3.66 -31.01 -46.95
N GLY A 497 -3.96 -29.77 -47.38
CA GLY A 497 -4.64 -29.50 -48.65
C GLY A 497 -3.80 -29.74 -49.92
N ALA A 498 -2.48 -29.85 -49.79
CA ALA A 498 -1.54 -30.12 -50.89
C ALA A 498 -1.05 -31.58 -50.95
N ALA A 499 -1.51 -32.45 -50.02
CA ALA A 499 -0.93 -33.76 -49.75
C ALA A 499 -1.62 -34.93 -50.47
N GLU A 500 -1.65 -34.93 -51.80
CA GLU A 500 -1.88 -36.18 -52.57
C GLU A 500 -0.58 -36.95 -52.90
N VAL A 501 0.62 -36.44 -52.55
CA VAL A 501 1.88 -37.08 -52.96
C VAL A 501 2.94 -37.13 -51.85
N GLY A 502 2.99 -38.23 -51.10
CA GLY A 502 4.20 -38.71 -50.38
C GLY A 502 4.11 -38.81 -48.84
N PRO A 503 4.92 -39.68 -48.19
CA PRO A 503 4.93 -39.83 -46.74
C PRO A 503 5.60 -38.62 -46.08
N ASN A 504 4.79 -37.71 -45.55
CA ASN A 504 5.23 -36.46 -44.92
C ASN A 504 5.78 -36.69 -43.50
N VAL A 505 7.10 -36.74 -43.37
CA VAL A 505 7.80 -36.74 -42.06
C VAL A 505 7.59 -35.41 -41.31
N GLY A 506 7.25 -34.30 -42.00
CA GLY A 506 6.98 -33.00 -41.39
C GLY A 506 5.59 -32.83 -40.77
N ALA A 507 4.57 -33.49 -41.31
CA ALA A 507 3.18 -33.40 -40.84
C ALA A 507 2.93 -34.18 -39.53
N GLN A 508 3.83 -35.10 -39.15
CA GLN A 508 3.76 -35.84 -37.88
C GLN A 508 4.46 -35.13 -36.71
N LEU A 509 5.15 -34.01 -36.94
CA LEU A 509 5.94 -33.34 -35.90
C LEU A 509 5.20 -32.20 -35.18
N ILE A 510 4.07 -31.74 -35.72
CA ILE A 510 3.31 -30.60 -35.18
C ILE A 510 1.87 -31.06 -34.92
N HIS A 511 1.43 -30.97 -33.68
CA HIS A 511 0.11 -31.44 -33.26
C HIS A 511 -0.78 -30.24 -32.98
N THR A 512 -1.58 -29.83 -33.98
CA THR A 512 -2.37 -28.60 -33.94
C THR A 512 -3.83 -28.85 -33.54
N GLU A 513 -4.32 -30.08 -33.68
CA GLU A 513 -5.72 -30.47 -33.42
C GLU A 513 -6.14 -30.30 -31.95
N GLN A 514 -5.18 -30.28 -31.03
CA GLN A 514 -5.41 -30.12 -29.59
C GLN A 514 -5.48 -28.64 -29.15
N TYR A 515 -5.28 -27.69 -30.06
CA TYR A 515 -5.25 -26.25 -29.74
C TYR A 515 -6.64 -25.62 -29.81
N ASP A 516 -7.24 -25.37 -28.66
CA ASP A 516 -8.37 -24.45 -28.56
C ASP A 516 -7.85 -22.99 -28.51
N ILE A 517 -7.73 -22.38 -29.69
CA ILE A 517 -7.27 -21.00 -29.87
C ILE A 517 -8.13 -20.00 -29.08
N LEU A 518 -9.43 -20.24 -29.02
CA LEU A 518 -10.36 -19.37 -28.32
C LEU A 518 -10.10 -19.44 -26.81
N MET A 519 -9.93 -20.65 -26.28
CA MET A 519 -9.60 -20.87 -24.87
C MET A 519 -8.25 -20.24 -24.48
N LEU A 520 -7.21 -20.43 -25.29
CA LEU A 520 -5.89 -19.82 -25.06
C LEU A 520 -5.94 -18.29 -25.08
N ARG A 521 -6.72 -17.71 -26.01
CA ARG A 521 -6.92 -16.27 -26.07
C ARG A 521 -7.63 -15.74 -24.83
N TYR A 522 -8.64 -16.45 -24.32
CA TYR A 522 -9.29 -16.11 -23.06
C TYR A 522 -8.34 -16.18 -21.86
N LEU A 523 -7.50 -17.21 -21.77
CA LEU A 523 -6.51 -17.37 -20.70
C LEU A 523 -5.48 -16.24 -20.68
N ILE A 524 -5.00 -15.80 -21.85
CA ILE A 524 -4.05 -14.67 -21.94
C ILE A 524 -4.69 -13.35 -21.56
N ILE A 525 -5.93 -13.09 -21.98
CA ILE A 525 -6.68 -11.90 -21.55
C ILE A 525 -6.87 -11.92 -20.02
N LEU A 526 -7.20 -13.09 -19.46
CA LEU A 526 -7.36 -13.26 -18.01
C LEU A 526 -6.08 -12.92 -17.25
N VAL A 527 -4.92 -13.40 -17.72
CA VAL A 527 -3.60 -13.05 -17.15
C VAL A 527 -3.36 -11.55 -17.19
N LEU A 528 -3.68 -10.90 -18.31
CA LEU A 528 -3.46 -9.47 -18.47
C LEU A 528 -4.29 -8.66 -17.47
N ILE A 529 -5.54 -9.06 -17.23
CA ILE A 529 -6.42 -8.44 -16.24
C ILE A 529 -5.85 -8.60 -14.83
N PHE A 530 -5.51 -9.83 -14.44
CA PHE A 530 -4.95 -10.07 -13.11
C PHE A 530 -3.59 -9.41 -12.93
N ASN A 531 -2.74 -9.41 -13.95
CA ASN A 531 -1.47 -8.69 -13.94
C ASN A 531 -1.68 -7.19 -13.70
N ALA A 532 -2.61 -6.57 -14.43
CA ALA A 532 -2.93 -5.15 -14.25
C ALA A 532 -3.50 -4.88 -12.85
N PHE A 533 -4.34 -5.77 -12.33
CA PHE A 533 -4.91 -5.66 -10.99
C PHE A 533 -3.83 -5.75 -9.91
N ILE A 534 -3.04 -6.83 -9.90
CA ILE A 534 -2.00 -7.03 -8.88
C ILE A 534 -0.92 -5.96 -8.99
N SER A 535 -0.47 -5.62 -10.20
CA SER A 535 0.50 -4.55 -10.42
C SER A 535 0.00 -3.18 -9.94
N SER A 536 -1.29 -2.87 -10.11
CA SER A 536 -1.87 -1.64 -9.56
C SER A 536 -1.88 -1.61 -8.03
N MET A 537 -2.07 -2.77 -7.39
CA MET A 537 -2.00 -2.92 -5.94
C MET A 537 -0.57 -2.78 -5.44
N VAL A 538 0.41 -3.34 -6.14
CA VAL A 538 1.85 -3.17 -5.85
C VAL A 538 2.21 -1.69 -5.84
N ILE A 539 1.85 -0.94 -6.90
CA ILE A 539 2.11 0.50 -6.99
C ILE A 539 1.53 1.23 -5.77
N ARG A 540 0.28 0.93 -5.42
CA ARG A 540 -0.39 1.58 -4.28
C ARG A 540 0.28 1.26 -2.94
N VAL A 541 0.72 0.03 -2.73
CA VAL A 541 1.41 -0.37 -1.49
C VAL A 541 2.72 0.39 -1.36
N SER A 542 3.46 0.58 -2.45
CA SER A 542 4.72 1.33 -2.45
C SER A 542 4.53 2.83 -2.21
N ASP A 543 3.50 3.45 -2.79
CA ASP A 543 3.27 4.90 -2.66
C ASP A 543 2.80 5.31 -1.25
N GLY A 544 2.05 4.44 -0.56
CA GLY A 544 1.47 4.77 0.76
C GLY A 544 0.20 5.63 0.68
N GLY A 545 -0.26 5.90 -0.54
CA GLY A 545 -1.46 6.65 -0.86
C GLY A 545 -2.78 5.93 -0.61
N HIS A 546 -3.87 6.65 -0.90
CA HIS A 546 -5.22 6.09 -0.77
C HIS A 546 -5.47 4.99 -1.81
N PHE A 547 -6.27 3.98 -1.47
CA PHE A 547 -6.64 2.89 -2.39
C PHE A 547 -7.25 3.39 -3.72
N GLY A 548 -7.83 4.58 -3.74
CA GLY A 548 -8.40 5.17 -4.94
C GLY A 548 -7.41 5.46 -6.07
N ASN A 549 -6.11 5.65 -5.78
CA ASN A 549 -5.10 5.84 -6.82
C ASN A 549 -4.88 4.57 -7.66
N SER A 550 -5.19 3.39 -7.12
CA SER A 550 -5.04 2.13 -7.87
C SER A 550 -5.93 2.10 -9.11
N TYR A 551 -7.06 2.81 -9.14
CA TYR A 551 -7.96 2.86 -10.29
C TYR A 551 -7.31 3.43 -11.55
N ILE A 552 -6.46 4.48 -11.42
CA ILE A 552 -5.69 5.00 -12.57
C ILE A 552 -4.74 3.93 -13.08
N HIS A 553 -3.94 3.35 -12.19
CA HIS A 553 -2.91 2.41 -12.57
C HIS A 553 -3.50 1.14 -13.18
N PHE A 554 -4.56 0.60 -12.58
CA PHE A 554 -5.29 -0.55 -13.12
C PHE A 554 -5.77 -0.29 -14.55
N THR A 555 -6.48 0.82 -14.77
CA THR A 555 -7.03 1.16 -16.08
C THR A 555 -5.92 1.44 -17.10
N ALA A 556 -4.87 2.16 -16.71
CA ALA A 556 -3.74 2.46 -17.58
C ALA A 556 -2.95 1.21 -17.97
N LEU A 557 -2.74 0.27 -17.04
CA LEU A 557 -2.07 -1.00 -17.31
C LEU A 557 -2.90 -1.91 -18.22
N LEU A 558 -4.23 -1.93 -18.06
CA LEU A 558 -5.14 -2.62 -18.98
C LEU A 558 -5.05 -2.03 -20.40
N TRP A 559 -5.13 -0.71 -20.53
CA TRP A 559 -4.99 -0.04 -21.83
C TRP A 559 -3.65 -0.35 -22.48
N LEU A 560 -2.57 -0.23 -21.71
CA LEU A 560 -1.22 -0.48 -22.19
C LEU A 560 -1.07 -1.94 -22.64
N GLY A 561 -1.55 -2.91 -21.87
CA GLY A 561 -1.54 -4.32 -22.26
C GLY A 561 -2.40 -4.60 -23.49
N ALA A 562 -3.60 -4.05 -23.59
CA ALA A 562 -4.49 -4.27 -24.72
C ALA A 562 -3.99 -3.61 -26.02
N ILE A 563 -3.42 -2.40 -25.91
CA ILE A 563 -2.82 -1.70 -27.06
C ILE A 563 -1.62 -2.49 -27.56
N THR A 564 -0.70 -2.90 -26.68
CA THR A 564 0.46 -3.68 -27.11
C THR A 564 0.03 -5.00 -27.75
N GLY A 565 -0.93 -5.70 -27.15
CA GLY A 565 -1.49 -6.93 -27.73
C GLY A 565 -2.11 -6.72 -29.10
N ALA A 566 -2.96 -5.69 -29.27
CA ALA A 566 -3.59 -5.39 -30.56
C ALA A 566 -2.57 -4.97 -31.63
N ILE A 567 -1.52 -4.25 -31.24
CA ILE A 567 -0.40 -3.91 -32.14
C ILE A 567 0.34 -5.19 -32.54
N THR A 568 0.66 -6.07 -31.59
CA THR A 568 1.32 -7.35 -31.86
C THR A 568 0.53 -8.18 -32.87
N GLN A 569 -0.79 -8.31 -32.68
CA GLN A 569 -1.67 -9.05 -33.60
C GLN A 569 -1.61 -8.46 -35.01
N ARG A 570 -1.79 -7.14 -35.14
CA ARG A 570 -1.73 -6.48 -36.45
C ARG A 570 -0.37 -6.59 -37.14
N LEU A 571 0.72 -6.51 -36.38
CA LEU A 571 2.08 -6.64 -36.94
C LEU A 571 2.31 -8.05 -37.49
N ILE A 572 1.84 -9.06 -36.76
CA ILE A 572 1.94 -10.47 -37.16
C ILE A 572 1.06 -10.73 -38.38
N ASP A 573 -0.20 -10.28 -38.37
CA ASP A 573 -1.10 -10.39 -39.53
C ASP A 573 -0.49 -9.74 -40.78
N ALA A 574 0.11 -8.56 -40.65
CA ALA A 574 0.78 -7.89 -41.76
C ALA A 574 2.01 -8.66 -42.26
N LEU A 575 2.76 -9.33 -41.38
CA LEU A 575 3.91 -10.14 -41.76
C LEU A 575 3.49 -11.38 -42.54
N ILE A 576 2.37 -12.02 -42.17
CA ILE A 576 1.80 -13.17 -42.88
C ILE A 576 1.37 -12.80 -44.30
N VAL A 577 0.77 -11.62 -44.49
CA VAL A 577 0.24 -11.17 -45.80
C VAL A 577 1.36 -10.79 -46.79
N VAL A 578 2.57 -10.48 -46.32
CA VAL A 578 3.69 -10.10 -47.20
C VAL A 578 4.44 -11.32 -47.77
N ASP A 579 4.32 -12.49 -47.13
CA ASP A 579 4.99 -13.75 -47.53
C ASP A 579 4.07 -14.77 -48.26
N LEU A 580 2.83 -14.39 -48.57
CA LEU A 580 1.89 -15.11 -49.47
C LEU A 580 1.71 -14.32 -50.78
#